data_AF-A0A2V8SQ24-F1
#
_entry.id   AF-A0A2V8SQ24-F1
#
_cell.length_a   1.000
_cell.length_b   1.000
_cell.length_c   1.000
_cell.angle_alpha   90.00
_cell.angle_beta   90.00
_cell.angle_gamma   90.00
#
_symmetry.space_group_name_H-M   'P 1'
#
loop_
_entity.id
_entity.type
_entity.pdbx_description
1 polymer ?
#
loop_
_entity_poly.entity_id
_entity_poly.type
_entity_poly.pdbx_seq_one_letter_code
_entity_poly.pdbx_strand_id
1 'polypeptide(L)' 'RVRLRAQDVHGETYEQEAEGLAARCFLHETDHCDGLLFLDRLSPLRRDIVKRRFLKMKKRR' A
#
# COMPACT_ATOMS: atom_id res chain seq x y z
N ARG A 1 13.55 0.97 -6.31
CA ARG A 1 13.25 1.66 -7.57
C ARG A 1 12.04 0.99 -8.20
N VAL A 2 11.09 1.77 -8.74
CA VAL A 2 9.90 1.31 -9.47
C VAL A 2 9.70 2.20 -10.70
N ARG A 3 9.07 1.67 -11.75
CA ARG A 3 8.55 2.44 -12.88
C ARG A 3 7.04 2.26 -12.88
N LEU A 4 6.31 3.36 -12.84
CA LEU A 4 4.84 3.37 -12.89
C LEU A 4 4.36 3.97 -14.20
N ARG A 5 3.18 3.50 -14.63
CA ARG A 5 2.41 4.07 -15.73
C ARG A 5 1.05 4.46 -15.19
N ALA A 6 0.62 5.69 -15.42
CA ALA A 6 -0.66 6.21 -14.94
C ALA A 6 -1.27 7.15 -15.98
N GLN A 7 -2.52 7.55 -15.73
CA GLN A 7 -3.17 8.64 -16.44
C GLN A 7 -3.28 9.84 -15.53
N ASP A 8 -3.14 11.04 -16.09
CA ASP A 8 -3.45 12.27 -15.38
C ASP A 8 -4.96 12.53 -15.32
N VAL A 9 -5.35 13.71 -14.81
CA VAL A 9 -6.76 14.11 -14.68
C VAL A 9 -7.46 14.33 -16.03
N HIS A 10 -6.71 14.43 -17.12
CA HIS A 10 -7.21 14.57 -18.49
C HIS A 10 -7.22 13.23 -19.26
N GLY A 11 -6.74 12.15 -18.64
CA GLY A 11 -6.63 10.83 -19.25
C GLY A 11 -5.34 10.63 -20.04
N GLU A 12 -4.42 11.61 -20.05
CA GLU A 12 -3.16 11.48 -20.75
C GLU A 12 -2.23 10.52 -20.02
N THR A 13 -1.71 9.53 -20.75
CA THR A 13 -0.83 8.52 -20.17
C THR A 13 0.58 9.08 -20.00
N TYR A 14 1.14 8.89 -18.82
CA TYR A 14 2.54 9.18 -18.54
C TYR A 14 3.20 8.03 -17.78
N GLU A 15 4.53 8.05 -17.78
CA GLU A 15 5.35 7.12 -17.02
C GLU A 15 6.32 7.88 -16.12
N GLN A 16 6.60 7.33 -14.95
CA GLN A 16 7.50 7.93 -13.97
C GLN A 16 8.32 6.87 -13.26
N GLU A 17 9.61 7.17 -13.06
CA GLU A 17 10.47 6.37 -12.20
C GLU A 17 10.52 6.99 -10.80
N ALA A 18 10.47 6.14 -9.78
CA ALA A 18 10.54 6.56 -8.39
C ALA A 18 11.44 5.65 -7.57
N GLU A 19 12.03 6.24 -6.52
CA GLU A 19 12.91 5.56 -5.58
C GLU A 19 12.58 5.91 -4.13
N GLY A 20 13.23 5.20 -3.19
CA GLY A 20 13.08 5.45 -1.76
C GLY A 20 11.63 5.46 -1.27
N LEU A 21 11.26 6.53 -0.57
CA LEU A 21 9.94 6.68 0.01
C LEU A 21 8.84 6.84 -1.05
N ALA A 22 9.11 7.61 -2.12
CA ALA A 22 8.13 7.81 -3.19
C ALA A 22 7.75 6.50 -3.87
N ALA A 23 8.74 5.65 -4.18
CA ALA A 23 8.50 4.31 -4.72
C ALA A 23 7.58 3.47 -3.81
N ARG A 24 7.79 3.57 -2.49
CA ARG A 24 6.99 2.82 -1.51
C ARG A 24 5.56 3.35 -1.43
N CYS A 25 5.36 4.67 -1.47
CA CYS A 25 4.02 5.26 -1.50
C CYS A 25 3.27 4.83 -2.77
N PHE A 26 3.90 4.89 -3.95
CA PHE A 26 3.25 4.44 -5.18
C PHE A 26 2.78 2.99 -5.10
N LEU A 27 3.64 2.08 -4.63
CA LEU A 27 3.24 0.68 -4.42
C LEU A 27 2.08 0.54 -3.42
N HIS A 28 2.08 1.33 -2.34
CA HIS A 28 1.01 1.30 -1.33
C HIS A 28 -0.33 1.75 -1.89
N GLU A 29 -0.36 2.87 -2.62
CA GLU A 29 -1.60 3.38 -3.20
C GLU A 29 -2.09 2.49 -4.34
N THR A 30 -1.18 1.91 -5.13
CA THR A 30 -1.55 0.91 -6.15
C THR A 30 -2.18 -0.34 -5.52
N ASP A 31 -1.64 -0.85 -4.42
CA ASP A 31 -2.24 -1.97 -3.69
C ASP A 31 -3.70 -1.69 -3.29
N HIS A 32 -4.00 -0.47 -2.86
CA HIS A 32 -5.37 -0.09 -2.50
C HIS A 32 -6.33 -0.10 -3.69
N CYS A 33 -5.87 0.24 -4.89
CA CYS A 33 -6.66 0.12 -6.12
C CYS A 33 -7.07 -1.34 -6.39
N ASP A 34 -6.25 -2.30 -6.00
CA ASP A 34 -6.51 -3.74 -6.09
C ASP A 34 -7.24 -4.30 -4.85
N GLY A 35 -7.61 -3.44 -3.89
CA GLY A 35 -8.24 -3.84 -2.63
C GLY A 35 -7.30 -4.56 -1.65
N LEU A 36 -5.98 -4.47 -1.87
CA LEU A 36 -4.96 -5.09 -1.04
C LEU A 36 -4.48 -4.11 0.03
N LEU A 37 -4.34 -4.59 1.27
CA LEU A 37 -3.69 -3.82 2.33
C LEU A 37 -2.23 -4.26 2.47
N PHE A 38 -1.39 -3.40 3.05
CA PHE A 38 -0.02 -3.78 3.42
C PHE A 38 0.02 -5.05 4.30
N LEU A 39 -1.00 -5.28 5.11
CA LEU A 39 -1.14 -6.49 5.92
C LEU A 39 -1.17 -7.76 5.06
N ASP A 40 -1.68 -7.68 3.83
CA ASP A 40 -1.76 -8.80 2.90
C ASP A 40 -0.41 -9.23 2.34
N ARG A 41 0.58 -8.33 2.39
CA ARG A 41 1.97 -8.61 2.04
C ARG A 41 2.82 -9.13 3.23
N LEU A 42 2.26 -9.18 4.44
CA LEU A 42 2.95 -9.74 5.61
C LEU A 42 2.85 -11.27 5.67
N SER A 43 3.86 -11.90 6.26
CA SER A 43 3.79 -13.32 6.63
C SER A 43 2.62 -13.56 7.61
N PRO A 44 1.99 -14.76 7.57
CA PRO A 44 0.80 -15.05 8.37
C PRO A 44 0.97 -14.71 9.87
N LEU A 45 2.09 -15.11 10.47
CA LEU A 45 2.41 -14.83 11.87
C LEU A 45 2.43 -13.32 12.19
N ARG A 46 3.05 -12.51 11.32
CA ARG A 46 3.12 -11.06 11.51
C ARG A 46 1.76 -10.40 11.32
N ARG A 47 0.97 -10.86 10.34
CA ARG A 47 -0.40 -10.40 10.13
C ARG A 47 -1.26 -10.61 11.38
N ASP A 48 -1.18 -11.78 12.02
CA ASP A 48 -1.94 -12.10 13.23
C ASP A 48 -1.52 -11.28 14.45
N ILE A 49 -0.23 -10.98 14.59
CA ILE A 49 0.27 -10.10 15.65
C ILE A 49 -0.32 -8.69 15.50
N VAL A 50 -0.30 -8.14 14.28
CA VAL A 50 -0.82 -6.79 14.01
C VAL A 50 -2.34 -6.75 14.21
N LYS A 51 -3.09 -7.74 13.69
CA LYS A 51 -4.54 -7.86 13.91
C LYS A 51 -4.91 -7.89 15.39
N ARG A 52 -4.21 -8.70 16.21
CA ARG A 52 -4.44 -8.76 17.66
C ARG A 52 -4.18 -7.43 18.35
N ARG A 53 -3.08 -6.74 18.00
CA ARG A 53 -2.78 -5.40 18.52
C ARG A 53 -3.88 -4.41 18.15
N PHE A 54 -4.35 -4.42 16.91
CA PHE A 54 -5.42 -3.56 16.43
C PHE A 54 -6.75 -3.79 17.17
N LEU A 55 -7.17 -5.04 17.33
CA LEU A 55 -8.38 -5.39 18.09
C LEU A 55 -8.30 -4.92 19.55
N LYS A 56 -7.14 -5.06 20.19
CA LYS A 56 -6.92 -4.58 21.56
C LYS A 56 -7.01 -3.05 21.66
N MET A 57 -6.53 -2.32 20.66
CA MET A 57 -6.67 -0.86 20.59
C MET A 57 -8.13 -0.46 20.39
N LYS A 58 -8.85 -1.13 19.49
CA LYS A 58 -10.27 -0.85 19.23
C LYS A 58 -11.15 -1.07 20.46
N LYS A 59 -10.84 -2.06 21.31
CA LYS A 59 -11.57 -2.33 22.57
C LYS A 59 -11.35 -1.26 23.66
N ARG A 60 -10.28 -0.45 23.56
CA ARG A 60 -9.95 0.60 24.54
C ARG A 60 -10.58 1.97 24.20
N ARG A 61 -11.36 2.03 23.13
CA ARG A 61 -12.03 3.22 22.63
C ARG A 61 -13.53 2.96 22.66
#